data_AF-A0A9X2KZ33-F1
#
_entry.id   AF-A0A9X2KZ33-F1
#
_cell.length_a   1.000
_cell.length_b   1.000
_cell.length_c   1.000
_cell.angle_alpha   90.00
_cell.angle_beta   90.00
_cell.angle_gamma   90.00
#
_symmetry.space_group_name_H-M   'P 1'
#
loop_
_entity.id
_entity.type
_entity.pdbx_description
1 polymer ?
#
loop_
_entity_poly.entity_id
_entity_poly.type
_entity_poly.pdbx_seq_one_letter_code
_entity_poly.pdbx_strand_id
1 'polypeptide(L)' 'MHFGKYKGYYLSDIPEPYYVWFRQKGFPQGKLGDQMQEVFELKINSLEQLLREIRKRYPRPR' A
#
# COMPACT_ATOMS: atom_id res chain seq x y z
N MET A 1 6.02 4.65 -0.24
CA MET A 1 5.64 5.32 -1.50
C MET A 1 6.74 6.28 -1.91
N HIS A 2 7.02 6.40 -3.22
CA HIS A 2 8.18 7.14 -3.73
C HIS A 2 7.85 8.57 -4.23
N PHE A 3 6.57 8.91 -4.41
CA PHE A 3 6.12 10.18 -4.96
C PHE A 3 4.78 10.65 -4.37
N GLY A 4 4.37 11.88 -4.70
CA GLY A 4 3.09 12.46 -4.31
C GLY A 4 2.98 12.85 -2.83
N LYS A 5 1.74 13.09 -2.38
CA LYS A 5 1.42 13.50 -0.99
C LYS A 5 1.92 12.48 0.06
N TYR A 6 1.94 11.19 -0.28
CA TYR A 6 2.33 10.10 0.63
C TYR A 6 3.77 9.64 0.44
N LYS A 7 4.64 10.48 -0.15
CA LYS A 7 6.07 10.17 -0.28
C LYS A 7 6.68 9.86 1.11
N GLY A 8 7.41 8.74 1.20
CA GLY A 8 8.03 8.27 2.44
C GLY A 8 7.14 7.38 3.32
N TYR A 9 5.83 7.34 3.09
CA TYR A 9 4.91 6.50 3.86
C TYR A 9 5.01 5.04 3.43
N TYR A 10 4.71 4.10 4.33
CA TYR A 10 4.44 2.72 3.92
C TYR A 10 3.15 2.65 3.11
N LEU A 11 3.07 1.70 2.18
CA LEU A 11 1.84 1.48 1.41
C LEU A 11 0.65 1.17 2.34
N SER A 12 0.86 0.37 3.38
CA SER A 12 -0.17 0.07 4.39
C SER A 12 -0.81 1.31 5.03
N ASP A 13 -0.04 2.40 5.16
CA ASP A 13 -0.43 3.62 5.88
C ASP A 13 -1.17 4.61 4.95
N ILE A 14 -1.23 4.32 3.65
CA ILE A 14 -1.93 5.15 2.68
C ILE A 14 -3.46 4.90 2.80
N PRO A 15 -4.30 5.95 2.79
CA PRO A 15 -5.76 5.79 2.83
C PRO A 15 -6.32 5.03 1.63
N GLU A 16 -7.35 4.22 1.85
CA GLU A 16 -8.05 3.46 0.80
C GLU A 16 -8.53 4.31 -0.39
N PRO A 17 -9.09 5.53 -0.21
CA PRO A 17 -9.54 6.34 -1.35
C PRO A 17 -8.45 6.63 -2.39
N TYR A 18 -7.18 6.64 -1.96
CA TYR A 18 -6.05 6.82 -2.85
C TYR A 18 -5.85 5.62 -3.78
N TYR A 19 -6.06 4.42 -3.26
CA TYR A 19 -6.01 3.18 -4.04
C TYR A 19 -7.22 3.05 -4.97
N VAL A 20 -8.41 3.48 -4.53
CA VAL A 20 -9.61 3.52 -5.39
C VAL A 20 -9.38 4.43 -6.59
N TRP A 21 -8.75 5.60 -6.39
CA TRP A 21 -8.39 6.49 -7.50
C TRP A 21 -7.44 5.82 -8.50
N PHE A 22 -6.41 5.13 -8.02
CA PHE A 22 -5.50 4.35 -8.87
C PHE A 22 -6.19 3.15 -9.53
N ARG A 23 -7.15 2.49 -8.89
CA ARG A 23 -7.93 1.40 -9.50
C ARG A 23 -8.72 1.88 -10.71
N GLN A 24 -9.22 3.12 -10.69
CA GLN A 24 -9.93 3.73 -11.82
C GLN A 24 -8.99 4.24 -12.91
N LYS A 25 -7.82 4.79 -12.56
CA LYS A 25 -6.85 5.36 -13.51
C LYS A 25 -5.85 4.35 -14.07
N GLY A 26 -5.70 3.20 -13.42
CA GLY A 26 -4.62 2.24 -13.63
C GLY A 26 -3.49 2.45 -12.63
N PHE A 27 -3.01 1.34 -12.05
CA PHE A 27 -1.83 1.35 -11.20
C PHE A 27 -0.55 1.58 -12.04
N PRO A 28 0.52 2.16 -11.45
CA PRO A 28 1.81 2.28 -12.13
C PRO A 28 2.32 0.91 -12.59
N GLN A 29 3.14 0.84 -13.63
CA GLN A 29 3.73 -0.45 -14.02
C GLN A 29 4.88 -0.88 -13.10
N GLY A 30 5.09 -2.19 -13.04
CA GLY A 30 6.15 -2.84 -12.30
C GLY A 30 5.85 -2.99 -10.81
N LYS A 31 6.89 -3.38 -10.05
CA LYS A 31 6.79 -3.83 -8.66
C LYS A 31 5.98 -2.92 -7.74
N LEU A 32 6.08 -1.59 -7.91
CA LEU A 32 5.32 -0.66 -7.09
C LEU A 32 3.81 -0.78 -7.34
N GLY A 33 3.39 -0.88 -8.59
CA GLY A 33 1.98 -1.04 -8.93
C GLY A 33 1.41 -2.36 -8.49
N ASP A 34 2.18 -3.43 -8.61
CA ASP A 34 1.81 -4.77 -8.14
C ASP A 34 1.58 -4.74 -6.63
N GLN A 35 2.52 -4.15 -5.87
CA GLN A 35 2.37 -3.97 -4.42
C GLN A 35 1.19 -3.05 -4.07
N MET A 36 0.90 -2.02 -4.86
CA MET A 36 -0.25 -1.16 -4.64
C MET A 36 -1.57 -1.89 -4.86
N GLN A 37 -1.64 -2.78 -5.85
CA GLN A 37 -2.78 -3.65 -6.09
C GLN A 37 -2.99 -4.62 -4.92
N GLU A 38 -1.94 -5.31 -4.48
CA GLU A 38 -2.01 -6.21 -3.32
C GLU A 38 -2.50 -5.49 -2.06
N VAL A 39 -1.97 -4.30 -1.78
CA VAL A 39 -2.40 -3.50 -0.62
C VAL A 39 -3.85 -3.03 -0.76
N PHE A 40 -4.30 -2.71 -1.97
CA PHE A 40 -5.70 -2.36 -2.23
C PHE A 40 -6.63 -3.55 -1.93
N GLU A 41 -6.30 -4.74 -2.43
CA GLU A 41 -7.07 -5.96 -2.17
C GLU A 41 -7.16 -6.25 -0.67
N LEU A 42 -6.06 -6.07 0.07
CA LEU A 42 -6.08 -6.23 1.53
C LEU A 42 -6.97 -5.20 2.22
N LYS A 43 -7.03 -3.96 1.74
CA LYS A 43 -7.86 -2.90 2.33
C LYS A 43 -9.35 -3.15 2.13
N ILE A 44 -9.78 -3.44 0.91
CA ILE A 44 -11.20 -3.68 0.60
C ILE A 44 -11.76 -4.91 1.33
N ASN A 45 -10.90 -5.88 1.65
CA ASN A 45 -11.25 -7.06 2.43
C ASN A 45 -11.07 -6.87 3.95
N SER A 46 -10.76 -5.65 4.43
CA SER A 46 -10.50 -5.36 5.84
C SER A 46 -9.35 -6.17 6.46
N LEU A 47 -8.38 -6.61 5.65
CA LEU A 47 -7.22 -7.43 6.04
C LEU A 47 -5.95 -6.59 6.28
N GLU A 48 -6.05 -5.26 6.32
CA GLU A 48 -4.89 -4.38 6.49
C GLU A 48 -4.15 -4.56 7.83
N GLN A 49 -4.80 -5.15 8.84
CA GLN A 49 -4.16 -5.51 10.11
C GLN A 49 -3.01 -6.50 9.89
N LEU A 50 -3.10 -7.40 8.90
CA LEU A 50 -2.02 -8.35 8.57
C LEU A 50 -0.73 -7.62 8.21
N LEU A 51 -0.82 -6.54 7.42
CA LEU A 51 0.34 -5.73 7.06
C LEU A 51 0.98 -5.06 8.28
N ARG A 52 0.15 -4.61 9.23
CA ARG A 52 0.62 -4.00 10.48
C ARG A 52 1.36 -5.03 11.34
N GLU A 53 0.86 -6.25 11.44
CA GLU A 53 1.52 -7.33 12.18
C GLU A 53 2.83 -7.80 11.52
N ILE A 54 2.85 -7.94 10.19
CA ILE A 54 4.08 -8.26 9.44
C ILE A 54 5.14 -7.19 9.70
N ARG A 55 4.78 -5.90 9.68
CA ARG A 55 5.72 -4.80 9.95
C ARG A 55 6.29 -4.84 11.37
N LYS A 56 5.48 -5.21 12.37
CA LYS A 56 5.95 -5.40 13.75
C LYS A 56 6.94 -6.56 13.85
N ARG A 57 6.66 -7.67 13.16
CA ARG A 57 7.51 -8.86 13.15
C ARG A 57 8.83 -8.65 12.39
N TYR A 58 8.79 -7.87 11.31
CA TYR A 58 9.93 -7.61 10.43
C TYR A 58 10.17 -6.10 10.30
N PRO A 59 10.69 -5.44 11.35
CA PRO A 59 11.06 -4.03 11.26
C PRO A 59 12.20 -3.84 10.25
N ARG A 60 12.30 -2.65 9.65
CA ARG A 60 13.45 -2.34 8.79
C ARG A 60 14.74 -2.50 9.59
N PRO A 61 15.76 -3.21 9.06
CA PRO A 61 17.08 -3.23 9.68
C PRO A 61 17.57 -1.79 9.79
N ARG A 62 18.12 -1.44 10.96
CA ARG A 62 18.71 -0.12 11.24
C ARG A 62 19.98 0.08 10.44
#